data_AF-A0AAW0D6A6-F1
#
_entry.id   AF-A0AAW0D6A6-F1
#
_cell.length_a   1.000
_cell.length_b   1.000
_cell.length_c   1.000
_cell.angle_alpha   90.00
_cell.angle_beta   90.00
_cell.angle_gamma   90.00
#
_symmetry.space_group_name_H-M   'P 1'
#
loop_
_entity.id
_entity.type
_entity.pdbx_description
1 polymer ?
#
loop_
_entity_poly.entity_id
_entity_poly.type
_entity_poly.pdbx_seq_one_letter_code
_entity_poly.pdbx_strand_id
1 'polypeptide(L)'
;MTFGLVLAGLVTASIAQGHHLEYRATPQVYDSCINANDIALTFDDGPYIYLRDISDQFTRAGAKATFFMNGNNWDCIYNPDRISDVKYAFAAGHMIGSHTWSHADLTSLSTPQIQDAMFRMEEAFSRILGIKPAFMRPPFGDYNNNVQSIAAARGQSLALWDWDTGDADGNTTAQSEAVYNDVVNAKVKNALILEHETEETTDSTLVPYAINLFQSKGYNLVTMAQCLGVDPYQAIGVPQQQTPSWTCDGTPDPGAACGGSITCETGTPTFSSTTTVTGPTPTATYIHPTASASKCLTAASNTDGAAVEIEDCISGGSTSQGWTISGSNLKIFGTKCLDVTNGATADGTKLQIWTCASGNTNQMWAFSGSAITWTGHSSCVDLTDGSTANGNLIQIWTCTFGPNQQWTQTIG
;
A
#
# COMPACT_ATOMS: atom_id res chain seq x y z
N MET A 1 17.47 -75.73 29.70
CA MET A 1 17.09 -74.66 30.64
C MET A 1 17.24 -73.32 29.94
N THR A 2 16.12 -72.84 29.43
CA THR A 2 15.77 -71.45 29.09
C THR A 2 15.68 -70.63 30.40
N PHE A 3 15.79 -69.30 30.51
CA PHE A 3 15.89 -68.14 29.62
C PHE A 3 16.37 -66.97 30.54
N GLY A 4 16.88 -65.86 29.98
CA GLY A 4 16.79 -64.56 30.67
C GLY A 4 17.93 -63.57 30.40
N LEU A 5 17.95 -62.96 29.22
CA LEU A 5 18.67 -61.70 29.00
C LEU A 5 17.79 -60.55 29.51
N VAL A 6 18.31 -59.74 30.43
CA VAL A 6 17.65 -58.51 30.91
C VAL A 6 18.03 -57.36 29.96
N LEU A 7 17.04 -56.80 29.27
CA LEU A 7 17.16 -55.55 28.52
C LEU A 7 17.07 -54.37 29.51
N ALA A 8 18.12 -53.56 29.60
CA ALA A 8 18.07 -52.26 30.27
C ALA A 8 17.53 -51.22 29.28
N GLY A 9 16.32 -50.72 29.51
CA GLY A 9 15.77 -49.59 28.76
C GLY A 9 16.35 -48.27 29.26
N LEU A 10 17.13 -47.60 28.42
CA LEU A 10 17.47 -46.18 28.61
C LEU A 10 16.26 -45.33 28.21
N VAL A 11 15.66 -44.64 29.16
CA VAL A 11 14.70 -43.56 28.91
C VAL A 11 15.50 -42.30 28.58
N THR A 12 15.58 -41.92 27.31
CA THR A 12 16.07 -40.60 26.92
C THR A 12 14.93 -39.61 27.10
N ALA A 13 15.01 -38.76 28.12
CA ALA A 13 14.16 -37.59 28.23
C ALA A 13 14.52 -36.60 27.10
N SER A 14 13.64 -36.43 26.12
CA SER A 14 13.74 -35.33 25.16
C SER A 14 13.50 -34.02 25.90
N ILE A 15 14.57 -33.26 26.08
CA ILE A 15 14.51 -31.88 26.53
C ILE A 15 13.87 -31.11 25.38
N ALA A 16 12.64 -30.60 25.56
CA ALA A 16 12.05 -29.68 24.61
C ALA A 16 12.94 -28.44 24.53
N GLN A 17 13.64 -28.27 23.41
CA GLN A 17 14.29 -27.01 23.08
C GLN A 17 13.22 -25.94 23.06
N GLY A 18 13.31 -25.00 24.00
CA GLY A 18 12.51 -23.80 23.97
C GLY A 18 12.70 -23.15 22.61
N HIS A 19 11.62 -23.03 21.86
CA HIS A 19 11.59 -22.17 20.68
C HIS A 19 11.95 -20.78 21.17
N HIS A 20 13.15 -20.32 20.82
CA HIS A 20 13.48 -18.91 20.85
C HIS A 20 12.37 -18.22 20.05
N LEU A 21 11.55 -17.45 20.74
CA LEU A 21 10.62 -16.53 20.09
C LEU A 21 11.51 -15.59 19.27
N GLU A 22 11.60 -15.83 17.96
CA GLU A 22 12.08 -14.82 17.04
C GLU A 22 11.31 -13.56 17.35
N TYR A 23 12.04 -12.53 17.74
CA TYR A 23 11.51 -11.20 17.96
C TYR A 23 10.78 -10.83 16.67
N ARG A 24 9.44 -10.85 16.67
CA ARG A 24 8.64 -10.32 15.56
C ARG A 24 9.20 -8.93 15.29
N ALA A 25 9.70 -8.71 14.07
CA ALA A 25 10.34 -7.45 13.69
C ALA A 25 9.51 -6.28 14.22
N THR A 26 10.17 -5.35 14.93
CA THR A 26 9.55 -4.09 15.37
C THR A 26 8.85 -3.47 14.16
N PRO A 27 7.59 -2.99 14.28
CA PRO A 27 6.92 -2.38 13.14
C PRO A 27 7.78 -1.24 12.62
N GLN A 28 7.81 -1.08 11.30
CA GLN A 28 8.47 0.07 10.71
C GLN A 28 7.66 1.31 11.06
N VAL A 29 8.33 2.32 11.62
CA VAL A 29 7.81 3.68 11.77
C VAL A 29 8.33 4.47 10.59
N TYR A 30 7.42 5.09 9.84
CA TYR A 30 7.75 5.92 8.70
C TYR A 30 7.42 7.37 9.03
N ASP A 31 8.46 8.18 9.17
CA ASP A 31 8.37 9.62 9.42
C ASP A 31 8.84 10.45 8.20
N SER A 32 9.39 9.81 7.18
CA SER A 32 9.97 10.49 6.02
C SER A 32 9.86 9.63 4.76
N CYS A 33 9.80 10.30 3.62
CA CYS A 33 9.79 9.66 2.30
C CYS A 33 11.16 9.15 1.88
N ILE A 34 11.22 8.16 0.98
CA ILE A 34 12.49 7.62 0.47
C ILE A 34 12.75 8.01 -0.99
N ASN A 35 11.71 8.10 -1.81
CA ASN A 35 11.84 8.38 -3.23
C ASN A 35 12.16 9.85 -3.44
N ALA A 36 13.12 10.12 -4.32
CA ALA A 36 13.50 11.50 -4.62
C ALA A 36 12.42 12.16 -5.48
N ASN A 37 12.21 13.45 -5.21
CA ASN A 37 11.26 14.35 -5.83
C ASN A 37 9.78 14.07 -5.50
N ASP A 38 9.49 13.15 -4.59
CA ASP A 38 8.13 12.82 -4.18
C ASP A 38 7.71 13.63 -2.93
N ILE A 39 6.50 14.19 -2.97
CA ILE A 39 5.84 14.85 -1.83
C ILE A 39 4.54 14.09 -1.58
N ALA A 40 4.37 13.59 -0.36
CA ALA A 40 3.15 12.93 0.08
C ALA A 40 2.38 13.88 1.01
N LEU A 41 1.27 14.42 0.49
CA LEU A 41 0.29 15.14 1.30
C LEU A 41 -0.64 14.13 1.97
N THR A 42 -0.73 14.20 3.28
CA THR A 42 -1.47 13.24 4.11
C THR A 42 -2.48 13.96 4.99
N PHE A 43 -3.70 13.42 5.05
CA PHE A 43 -4.83 14.06 5.70
C PHE A 43 -5.42 13.16 6.78
N ASP A 44 -5.56 13.68 7.99
CA ASP A 44 -6.09 12.95 9.14
C ASP A 44 -7.57 13.27 9.42
N ASP A 45 -8.13 12.56 10.41
CA ASP A 45 -9.43 12.77 11.06
C ASP A 45 -10.72 12.55 10.26
N GLY A 46 -10.58 12.34 8.96
CA GLY A 46 -11.66 11.98 8.04
C GLY A 46 -12.30 10.61 8.30
N PRO A 47 -13.29 10.17 7.50
CA PRO A 47 -13.87 10.90 6.40
C PRO A 47 -14.82 12.00 6.89
N TYR A 48 -14.68 13.21 6.36
CA TYR A 48 -15.59 14.33 6.61
C TYR A 48 -16.04 14.98 5.30
N ILE A 49 -16.91 15.98 5.38
CA ILE A 49 -17.64 16.53 4.23
C ILE A 49 -16.74 17.06 3.09
N TYR A 50 -15.47 17.37 3.38
CA TYR A 50 -14.52 17.91 2.41
C TYR A 50 -13.75 16.84 1.60
N LEU A 51 -13.75 15.57 2.04
CA LEU A 51 -13.00 14.46 1.40
C LEU A 51 -13.20 14.41 -0.13
N ARG A 52 -14.44 14.59 -0.59
CA ARG A 52 -14.76 14.52 -2.02
C ARG A 52 -14.14 15.67 -2.81
N ASP A 53 -14.22 16.90 -2.32
CA ASP A 53 -13.65 18.04 -3.04
C ASP A 53 -12.12 17.97 -3.07
N ILE A 54 -11.49 17.64 -1.94
CA ILE A 54 -10.04 17.40 -1.87
C ILE A 54 -9.64 16.32 -2.90
N SER A 55 -10.33 15.18 -2.93
CA SER A 55 -10.07 14.12 -3.91
C SER A 55 -10.21 14.60 -5.36
N ASP A 56 -11.21 15.44 -5.65
CA ASP A 56 -11.40 16.06 -6.96
C ASP A 56 -10.26 17.03 -7.32
N GLN A 57 -9.77 17.81 -6.36
CA GLN A 57 -8.64 18.74 -6.55
C GLN A 57 -7.38 17.99 -6.98
N PHE A 58 -7.02 16.92 -6.28
CA PHE A 58 -5.87 16.07 -6.65
C PHE A 58 -6.10 15.34 -7.98
N THR A 59 -7.30 14.81 -8.23
CA THR A 59 -7.63 14.13 -9.48
C THR A 59 -7.48 15.05 -10.68
N ARG A 60 -7.98 16.29 -10.59
CA ARG A 60 -7.81 17.34 -11.63
C ARG A 60 -6.35 17.69 -11.87
N ALA A 61 -5.52 17.64 -10.83
CA ALA A 61 -4.09 17.91 -10.91
C ALA A 61 -3.25 16.70 -11.38
N GLY A 62 -3.86 15.55 -11.65
CA GLY A 62 -3.13 14.32 -11.98
C GLY A 62 -2.27 13.80 -10.82
N ALA A 63 -2.62 14.16 -9.59
CA ALA A 63 -1.88 13.88 -8.36
C ALA A 63 -2.60 12.87 -7.47
N LYS A 64 -1.91 12.40 -6.41
CA LYS A 64 -2.48 11.52 -5.37
C LYS A 64 -2.16 12.06 -3.97
N ALA A 65 -2.90 11.53 -3.00
CA ALA A 65 -2.84 11.90 -1.58
C ALA A 65 -3.09 10.65 -0.72
N THR A 66 -2.82 10.76 0.58
CA THR A 66 -3.14 9.73 1.57
C THR A 66 -4.12 10.25 2.61
N PHE A 67 -5.14 9.48 2.95
CA PHE A 67 -6.13 9.84 3.98
C PHE A 67 -6.08 8.82 5.11
N PHE A 68 -5.72 9.24 6.32
CA PHE A 68 -5.83 8.43 7.54
C PHE A 68 -7.18 8.69 8.20
N MET A 69 -8.05 7.70 8.16
CA MET A 69 -9.45 7.88 8.52
C MET A 69 -9.80 7.23 9.86
N ASN A 70 -10.72 7.86 10.58
CA ASN A 70 -11.43 7.31 11.71
C ASN A 70 -12.73 6.58 11.32
N GLY A 71 -13.28 5.84 12.28
CA GLY A 71 -14.57 5.17 12.16
C GLY A 71 -15.73 6.01 12.70
N ASN A 72 -15.54 6.64 13.86
CA ASN A 72 -16.51 7.50 14.51
C ASN A 72 -15.77 8.66 15.19
N ASN A 73 -15.58 9.75 14.45
CA ASN A 73 -14.91 10.96 14.93
C ASN A 73 -15.72 12.21 14.54
N TRP A 74 -15.36 12.87 13.43
CA TRP A 74 -16.10 14.02 12.89
C TRP A 74 -17.44 13.65 12.24
N ASP A 75 -17.50 12.47 11.64
CA ASP A 75 -18.72 11.82 11.19
C ASP A 75 -18.56 10.31 11.36
N CYS A 76 -19.67 9.58 11.27
CA CYS A 76 -19.65 8.14 11.25
C CYS A 76 -19.24 7.64 9.86
N ILE A 77 -18.22 6.78 9.75
CA ILE A 77 -17.77 6.21 8.48
C ILE A 77 -18.87 5.40 7.77
N TYR A 78 -19.87 4.92 8.51
CA TYR A 78 -21.03 4.21 7.98
C TYR A 78 -22.20 5.11 7.56
N ASN A 79 -22.09 6.43 7.73
CA ASN A 79 -22.99 7.38 7.11
C ASN A 79 -22.99 7.16 5.58
N PRO A 80 -24.14 7.03 4.90
CA PRO A 80 -24.21 6.81 3.46
C PRO A 80 -23.35 7.77 2.62
N ASP A 81 -23.28 9.05 3.02
CA ASP A 81 -22.49 10.05 2.31
C ASP A 81 -20.99 9.80 2.51
N ARG A 82 -20.56 9.50 3.75
CA ARG A 82 -19.16 9.14 4.04
C ARG A 82 -18.74 7.85 3.34
N ILE A 83 -19.60 6.81 3.32
CA ILE A 83 -19.34 5.58 2.55
C ILE A 83 -19.09 5.90 1.08
N SER A 84 -19.92 6.77 0.49
CA SER A 84 -19.80 7.20 -0.91
C SER A 84 -18.47 7.92 -1.17
N ASP A 85 -18.08 8.82 -0.27
CA ASP A 85 -16.85 9.62 -0.41
C ASP A 85 -15.58 8.80 -0.21
N VAL A 86 -15.57 7.89 0.77
CA VAL A 86 -14.46 6.94 0.99
C VAL A 86 -14.26 6.04 -0.23
N LYS A 87 -15.34 5.49 -0.79
CA LYS A 87 -15.28 4.69 -2.03
C LYS A 87 -14.76 5.51 -3.21
N TYR A 88 -15.16 6.77 -3.30
CA TYR A 88 -14.73 7.66 -4.36
C TYR A 88 -13.23 7.96 -4.27
N ALA A 89 -12.74 8.38 -3.11
CA ALA A 89 -11.32 8.67 -2.92
C ALA A 89 -10.45 7.42 -3.17
N PHE A 90 -10.90 6.25 -2.71
CA PHE A 90 -10.22 4.99 -3.00
C PHE A 90 -10.18 4.68 -4.51
N ALA A 91 -11.31 4.83 -5.21
CA ALA A 91 -11.39 4.60 -6.66
C ALA A 91 -10.57 5.62 -7.48
N ALA A 92 -10.39 6.84 -6.97
CA ALA A 92 -9.50 7.84 -7.54
C ALA A 92 -8.01 7.52 -7.33
N GLY A 93 -7.67 6.43 -6.63
CA GLY A 93 -6.30 5.96 -6.45
C GLY A 93 -5.56 6.60 -5.29
N HIS A 94 -6.26 7.29 -4.40
CA HIS A 94 -5.69 7.74 -3.13
C HIS A 94 -5.39 6.55 -2.23
N MET A 95 -4.45 6.72 -1.31
CA MET A 95 -4.20 5.74 -0.26
C MET A 95 -5.14 6.00 0.92
N ILE A 96 -5.73 4.94 1.45
CA ILE A 96 -6.59 4.99 2.64
C ILE A 96 -5.89 4.25 3.79
N GLY A 97 -5.55 4.97 4.85
CA GLY A 97 -4.92 4.44 6.06
C GLY A 97 -5.85 4.50 7.26
N SER A 98 -5.53 3.74 8.31
CA SER A 98 -6.29 3.80 9.57
C SER A 98 -5.80 4.94 10.46
N HIS A 99 -6.72 5.69 11.06
CA HIS A 99 -6.43 6.61 12.16
C HIS A 99 -7.09 6.18 13.48
N THR A 100 -7.42 4.88 13.60
CA THR A 100 -8.17 4.25 14.70
C THR A 100 -9.65 4.60 14.70
N TRP A 101 -10.46 3.84 15.44
CA TRP A 101 -11.91 4.03 15.45
C TRP A 101 -12.35 5.44 15.86
N SER A 102 -11.93 5.90 17.03
CA SER A 102 -12.49 7.07 17.70
C SER A 102 -11.47 8.15 18.02
N HIS A 103 -10.24 8.07 17.49
CA HIS A 103 -9.19 9.07 17.74
C HIS A 103 -8.79 9.20 19.24
N ALA A 104 -8.82 8.09 19.98
CA ALA A 104 -8.34 8.06 21.38
C ALA A 104 -6.81 7.95 21.45
N ASP A 105 -6.18 8.60 22.44
CA ASP A 105 -4.74 8.48 22.69
C ASP A 105 -4.39 7.04 23.11
N LEU A 106 -3.81 6.30 22.17
CA LEU A 106 -3.48 4.89 22.34
C LEU A 106 -2.46 4.62 23.45
N THR A 107 -1.64 5.61 23.82
CA THR A 107 -0.62 5.44 24.87
C THR A 107 -1.22 5.34 26.26
N SER A 108 -2.43 5.89 26.43
CA SER A 108 -3.21 5.86 27.67
C SER A 108 -4.08 4.60 27.82
N LEU A 109 -4.22 3.82 26.76
CA LEU A 109 -5.18 2.71 26.68
C LEU A 109 -4.58 1.35 27.07
N SER A 110 -5.46 0.44 27.52
CA SER A 110 -5.12 -0.96 27.71
C SER A 110 -5.01 -1.72 26.38
N THR A 111 -4.29 -2.85 26.35
CA THR A 111 -4.16 -3.68 25.13
C THR A 111 -5.51 -4.05 24.49
N PRO A 112 -6.56 -4.49 25.22
CA PRO A 112 -7.86 -4.76 24.62
C PRO A 112 -8.50 -3.54 23.95
N GLN A 113 -8.29 -2.36 24.51
CA GLN A 113 -8.84 -1.10 23.97
C GLN A 113 -8.12 -0.67 22.69
N ILE A 114 -6.79 -0.79 22.64
CA ILE A 114 -6.00 -0.53 21.43
C ILE A 114 -6.41 -1.53 20.33
N GLN A 115 -6.55 -2.82 20.69
CA GLN A 115 -6.98 -3.84 19.74
C GLN A 115 -8.38 -3.58 19.18
N ASP A 116 -9.33 -3.13 20.01
CA ASP A 116 -10.68 -2.73 19.58
C ASP A 116 -10.66 -1.54 18.62
N ALA A 117 -9.92 -0.48 18.98
CA ALA A 117 -9.82 0.72 18.17
C ALA A 117 -9.26 0.43 16.76
N MET A 118 -8.28 -0.49 16.65
CA MET A 118 -7.74 -0.92 15.37
C MET A 118 -8.64 -1.93 14.65
N PHE A 119 -9.26 -2.86 15.38
CA PHE A 119 -10.14 -3.90 14.83
C PHE A 119 -11.34 -3.28 14.11
N ARG A 120 -12.04 -2.34 14.75
CA ARG A 120 -13.25 -1.75 14.17
C ARG A 120 -12.94 -0.98 12.89
N MET A 121 -11.78 -0.33 12.83
CA MET A 121 -11.34 0.37 11.64
C MET A 121 -11.01 -0.59 10.49
N GLU A 122 -10.27 -1.67 10.78
CA GLU A 122 -10.02 -2.72 9.79
C GLU A 122 -11.32 -3.39 9.31
N GLU A 123 -12.28 -3.61 10.20
CA GLU A 123 -13.57 -4.15 9.84
C GLU A 123 -14.36 -3.20 8.93
N ALA A 124 -14.40 -1.91 9.25
CA ALA A 124 -15.04 -0.89 8.42
C ALA A 124 -14.42 -0.83 7.03
N PHE A 125 -13.09 -0.81 6.92
CA PHE A 125 -12.40 -0.84 5.63
C PHE A 125 -12.63 -2.14 4.85
N SER A 126 -12.64 -3.29 5.53
CA SER A 126 -12.98 -4.56 4.89
C SER A 126 -14.42 -4.55 4.36
N ARG A 127 -15.36 -3.99 5.11
CA ARG A 127 -16.76 -3.86 4.71
C ARG A 127 -16.94 -2.88 3.54
N ILE A 128 -16.39 -1.68 3.63
CA ILE A 128 -16.65 -0.57 2.69
C ILE A 128 -15.84 -0.71 1.40
N LEU A 129 -14.56 -1.06 1.52
CA LEU A 129 -13.59 -1.04 0.43
C LEU A 129 -13.05 -2.43 0.08
N GLY A 130 -13.27 -3.43 0.95
CA GLY A 130 -12.66 -4.74 0.77
C GLY A 130 -11.16 -4.72 1.02
N ILE A 131 -10.60 -3.75 1.75
CA ILE A 131 -9.16 -3.66 1.98
C ILE A 131 -8.78 -4.05 3.40
N LYS A 132 -7.53 -4.51 3.57
CA LYS A 132 -6.86 -4.60 4.85
C LYS A 132 -5.68 -3.61 4.86
N PRO A 133 -5.71 -2.54 5.68
CA PRO A 133 -4.69 -1.49 5.65
C PRO A 133 -3.33 -2.02 6.09
N ALA A 134 -2.24 -1.57 5.45
CA ALA A 134 -0.87 -1.82 5.90
C ALA A 134 -0.32 -0.71 6.80
N PHE A 135 -1.05 0.39 6.96
CA PHE A 135 -0.62 1.55 7.72
C PHE A 135 -1.71 2.04 8.66
N MET A 136 -1.27 2.48 9.82
CA MET A 136 -2.04 3.39 10.65
C MET A 136 -1.18 4.56 11.11
N ARG A 137 -1.80 5.72 11.24
CA ARG A 137 -1.24 6.84 11.97
C ARG A 137 -1.82 6.82 13.39
N PRO A 138 -1.00 6.81 14.45
CA PRO A 138 -1.52 6.93 15.80
C PRO A 138 -2.10 8.35 16.02
N PRO A 139 -3.28 8.48 16.65
CA PRO A 139 -3.80 9.77 17.10
C PRO A 139 -2.74 10.59 17.84
N PHE A 140 -2.68 11.89 17.57
CA PHE A 140 -1.68 12.83 18.11
C PHE A 140 -0.21 12.54 17.74
N GLY A 141 0.05 11.55 16.87
CA GLY A 141 1.41 11.05 16.63
C GLY A 141 2.00 10.23 17.78
N ASP A 142 1.21 9.97 18.84
CA ASP A 142 1.70 9.39 20.08
C ASP A 142 1.67 7.86 20.08
N TYR A 143 2.81 7.25 20.38
CA TYR A 143 2.91 5.79 20.46
C TYR A 143 3.94 5.34 21.51
N ASN A 144 3.74 4.13 22.02
CA ASN A 144 4.68 3.45 22.90
C ASN A 144 4.95 2.02 22.42
N ASN A 145 5.76 1.25 23.16
CA ASN A 145 6.10 -0.13 22.78
C ASN A 145 4.86 -1.04 22.66
N ASN A 146 3.79 -0.80 23.43
CA ASN A 146 2.56 -1.58 23.36
C ASN A 146 1.83 -1.30 22.04
N VAL A 147 1.66 -0.02 21.67
CA VAL A 147 1.05 0.40 20.39
C VAL A 147 1.79 -0.20 19.21
N GLN A 148 3.13 -0.07 19.18
CA GLN A 148 3.97 -0.67 18.15
C GLN A 148 3.78 -2.20 18.07
N SER A 149 3.85 -2.89 19.21
CA SER A 149 3.74 -4.35 19.23
C SER A 149 2.38 -4.82 18.70
N ILE A 150 1.30 -4.10 19.00
CA ILE A 150 -0.04 -4.41 18.50
C ILE A 150 -0.14 -4.11 17.00
N ALA A 151 0.36 -2.97 16.53
CA ALA A 151 0.38 -2.63 15.10
C ALA A 151 1.13 -3.71 14.29
N ALA A 152 2.34 -4.11 14.72
CA ALA A 152 3.10 -5.18 14.09
C ALA A 152 2.35 -6.52 14.09
N ALA A 153 1.71 -6.88 15.21
CA ALA A 153 0.92 -8.11 15.28
C ALA A 153 -0.27 -8.12 14.31
N ARG A 154 -0.76 -6.94 13.92
CA ARG A 154 -1.83 -6.76 12.92
C ARG A 154 -1.29 -6.56 11.49
N GLY A 155 0.02 -6.56 11.30
CA GLY A 155 0.68 -6.35 10.01
C GLY A 155 0.66 -4.89 9.54
N GLN A 156 0.52 -3.94 10.47
CA GLN A 156 0.49 -2.51 10.19
C GLN A 156 1.79 -1.84 10.61
N SER A 157 2.24 -0.89 9.79
CA SER A 157 3.30 0.08 10.09
C SER A 157 2.71 1.36 10.67
N LEU A 158 3.53 2.08 11.45
CA LEU A 158 3.16 3.40 11.97
C LEU A 158 3.55 4.48 10.96
N ALA A 159 2.62 5.37 10.64
CA ALA A 159 2.83 6.53 9.78
C ALA A 159 2.90 7.80 10.64
N LEU A 160 3.99 8.55 10.53
CA LEU A 160 4.15 9.90 11.09
C LEU A 160 4.35 10.89 9.94
N TRP A 161 5.11 11.95 10.17
CA TRP A 161 5.39 13.04 9.24
C TRP A 161 6.73 13.69 9.58
N ASP A 162 7.34 14.37 8.62
CA ASP A 162 8.54 15.20 8.79
C ASP A 162 8.24 16.70 8.63
N TRP A 163 7.04 17.05 8.16
CA TRP A 163 6.52 18.41 8.10
C TRP A 163 5.08 18.48 8.59
N ASP A 164 4.81 19.45 9.45
CA ASP A 164 3.49 19.66 10.06
C ASP A 164 2.98 21.03 9.68
N THR A 165 1.81 21.10 9.05
CA THR A 165 1.18 22.38 8.69
C THR A 165 0.62 23.12 9.90
N GLY A 166 0.30 22.39 10.98
CA GLY A 166 -0.42 22.89 12.15
C GLY A 166 -1.81 23.46 11.82
N ASP A 167 -2.40 23.02 10.70
CA ASP A 167 -3.71 23.47 10.21
C ASP A 167 -4.84 23.22 11.22
N ALA A 168 -4.77 22.12 11.97
CA ALA A 168 -5.67 21.82 13.09
C ALA A 168 -5.18 22.34 14.46
N ASP A 169 -3.94 22.85 14.57
CA ASP A 169 -3.31 23.30 15.81
C ASP A 169 -3.40 24.83 16.03
N GLY A 170 -4.31 25.49 15.31
CA GLY A 170 -4.57 26.92 15.43
C GLY A 170 -3.62 27.81 14.62
N ASN A 171 -2.83 27.24 13.70
CA ASN A 171 -2.12 28.07 12.72
C ASN A 171 -3.11 28.79 11.81
N THR A 172 -2.78 30.02 11.42
CA THR A 172 -3.46 30.69 10.31
C THR A 172 -3.12 29.99 8.99
N THR A 173 -3.94 30.18 7.97
CA THR A 173 -3.65 29.66 6.62
C THR A 173 -2.29 30.12 6.10
N ALA A 174 -1.90 31.38 6.35
CA ALA A 174 -0.60 31.90 5.94
C ALA A 174 0.58 31.21 6.66
N GLN A 175 0.41 30.82 7.92
CA GLN A 175 1.42 30.04 8.65
C GLN A 175 1.52 28.61 8.10
N SER A 176 0.39 27.99 7.81
CA SER A 176 0.34 26.65 7.21
C SER A 176 0.94 26.64 5.80
N GLU A 177 0.63 27.64 4.97
CA GLU A 177 1.26 27.83 3.65
C GLU A 177 2.77 28.03 3.74
N ALA A 178 3.26 28.69 4.81
CA ALA A 178 4.69 28.90 5.01
C ALA A 178 5.44 27.56 5.14
N VAL A 179 4.82 26.51 5.69
CA VAL A 179 5.41 25.18 5.80
C VAL A 179 5.71 24.60 4.41
N TYR A 180 4.78 24.70 3.46
CA TYR A 180 5.04 24.26 2.08
C TYR A 180 6.14 25.08 1.40
N ASN A 181 6.20 26.39 1.67
CA ASN A 181 7.27 27.23 1.17
C ASN A 181 8.62 26.81 1.74
N ASP A 182 8.68 26.45 3.02
CA ASP A 182 9.89 26.01 3.68
C ASP A 182 10.39 24.67 3.12
N VAL A 183 9.50 23.72 2.82
CA VAL A 183 9.82 22.48 2.08
C VAL A 183 10.55 22.81 0.77
N VAL A 184 9.98 23.72 -0.04
CA VAL A 184 10.57 24.13 -1.32
C VAL A 184 11.89 24.89 -1.12
N ASN A 185 11.95 25.82 -0.17
CA ASN A 185 13.11 26.67 0.09
C ASN A 185 14.29 25.89 0.64
N ALA A 186 14.03 24.88 1.47
CA ALA A 186 15.01 23.93 1.97
C ALA A 186 15.52 22.99 0.87
N LYS A 187 14.86 22.95 -0.30
CA LYS A 187 15.18 22.06 -1.43
C LYS A 187 15.23 20.60 -0.99
N VAL A 188 14.27 20.20 -0.15
CA VAL A 188 14.22 18.82 0.30
C VAL A 188 14.07 17.89 -0.89
N LYS A 189 14.61 16.68 -0.76
CA LYS A 189 14.44 15.69 -1.83
C LYS A 189 13.05 15.08 -1.81
N ASN A 190 12.36 15.10 -0.68
CA ASN A 190 11.03 14.58 -0.50
C ASN A 190 10.44 15.11 0.81
N ALA A 191 9.14 14.91 1.01
CA ALA A 191 8.44 15.28 2.23
C ALA A 191 7.19 14.43 2.44
N LEU A 192 6.89 14.16 3.69
CA LEU A 192 5.68 13.54 4.19
C LEU A 192 4.96 14.54 5.09
N ILE A 193 3.93 15.18 4.56
CA ILE A 193 3.32 16.37 5.17
C ILE A 193 1.99 16.02 5.85
N LEU A 194 1.83 16.45 7.10
CA LEU A 194 0.59 16.32 7.88
C LEU A 194 -0.34 17.52 7.67
N GLU A 195 -1.60 17.19 7.38
CA GLU A 195 -2.77 18.07 7.27
C GLU A 195 -4.00 17.33 7.80
N HIS A 196 -5.13 18.02 7.91
CA HIS A 196 -6.40 17.47 8.37
C HIS A 196 -7.51 17.80 7.36
N GLU A 197 -8.13 16.78 6.77
CA GLU A 197 -9.19 17.02 5.78
C GLU A 197 -10.49 17.57 6.40
N THR A 198 -10.57 17.63 7.73
CA THR A 198 -11.73 18.12 8.47
C THR A 198 -11.80 19.64 8.53
N GLU A 199 -10.72 20.32 8.17
CA GLU A 199 -10.61 21.77 8.20
C GLU A 199 -11.03 22.40 6.86
N GLU A 200 -12.02 23.31 6.89
CA GLU A 200 -12.51 24.00 5.69
C GLU A 200 -11.39 24.73 4.95
N THR A 201 -10.48 25.35 5.70
CA THR A 201 -9.36 26.08 5.11
C THR A 201 -8.32 25.17 4.49
N THR A 202 -8.19 23.93 4.98
CA THR A 202 -7.31 22.93 4.36
C THR A 202 -7.82 22.59 2.97
N ASP A 203 -9.12 22.27 2.85
CA ASP A 203 -9.78 22.04 1.56
C ASP A 203 -9.73 23.26 0.63
N SER A 204 -10.20 24.42 1.12
CA SER A 204 -10.47 25.57 0.26
C SER A 204 -9.23 26.40 -0.08
N THR A 205 -8.14 26.26 0.69
CA THR A 205 -6.96 27.16 0.62
C THR A 205 -5.65 26.39 0.55
N LEU A 206 -5.40 25.48 1.50
CA LEU A 206 -4.09 24.82 1.60
C LEU A 206 -3.87 23.81 0.47
N VAL A 207 -4.82 22.92 0.21
CA VAL A 207 -4.76 21.94 -0.88
C VAL A 207 -4.48 22.59 -2.25
N PRO A 208 -5.23 23.61 -2.72
CA PRO A 208 -4.97 24.21 -4.03
C PRO A 208 -3.62 24.95 -4.05
N TYR A 209 -3.21 25.55 -2.93
CA TYR A 209 -1.91 26.20 -2.81
C TYR A 209 -0.76 25.19 -2.91
N ALA A 210 -0.80 24.12 -2.12
CA ALA A 210 0.20 23.07 -2.07
C ALA A 210 0.35 22.39 -3.43
N ILE A 211 -0.77 22.03 -4.08
CA ILE A 211 -0.77 21.44 -5.42
C ILE A 211 -0.03 22.35 -6.42
N ASN A 212 -0.41 23.63 -6.48
CA ASN A 212 0.20 24.57 -7.40
C ASN A 212 1.69 24.77 -7.13
N LEU A 213 2.04 25.01 -5.85
CA LEU A 213 3.41 25.27 -5.44
C LEU A 213 4.31 24.07 -5.77
N PHE A 214 3.99 22.87 -5.30
CA PHE A 214 4.86 21.70 -5.47
C PHE A 214 5.02 21.30 -6.93
N GLN A 215 3.93 21.27 -7.70
CA GLN A 215 4.01 20.95 -9.14
C GLN A 215 4.78 22.01 -9.93
N SER A 216 4.63 23.31 -9.60
CA SER A 216 5.41 24.38 -10.25
C SER A 216 6.92 24.28 -10.00
N LYS A 217 7.31 23.61 -8.92
CA LYS A 217 8.71 23.34 -8.54
C LYS A 217 9.21 21.98 -9.03
N GLY A 218 8.35 21.24 -9.72
CA GLY A 218 8.69 19.97 -10.35
C GLY A 218 8.57 18.75 -9.44
N TYR A 219 8.03 18.88 -8.23
CA TYR A 219 7.78 17.73 -7.35
C TYR A 219 6.61 16.86 -7.85
N ASN A 220 6.67 15.57 -7.56
CA ASN A 220 5.57 14.64 -7.77
C ASN A 220 4.68 14.60 -6.52
N LEU A 221 3.37 14.76 -6.69
CA LEU A 221 2.40 14.59 -5.61
C LEU A 221 1.82 13.17 -5.65
N VAL A 222 2.24 12.36 -4.69
CA VAL A 222 2.01 10.90 -4.68
C VAL A 222 1.40 10.46 -3.35
N THR A 223 0.90 9.23 -3.31
CA THR A 223 0.52 8.61 -2.03
C THR A 223 1.76 8.38 -1.15
N MET A 224 1.58 8.35 0.17
CA MET A 224 2.63 7.96 1.11
C MET A 224 3.27 6.61 0.75
N ALA A 225 2.47 5.60 0.39
CA ALA A 225 3.00 4.29 -0.01
C ALA A 225 3.91 4.35 -1.25
N GLN A 226 3.55 5.17 -2.25
CA GLN A 226 4.42 5.44 -3.40
C GLN A 226 5.70 6.17 -2.99
N CYS A 227 5.59 7.19 -2.14
CA CYS A 227 6.73 7.95 -1.60
C CYS A 227 7.73 7.06 -0.83
N LEU A 228 7.21 5.99 -0.21
CA LEU A 228 7.94 4.98 0.55
C LEU A 228 8.36 3.75 -0.26
N GLY A 229 7.88 3.58 -1.50
CA GLY A 229 8.16 2.40 -2.31
C GLY A 229 7.60 1.08 -1.76
N VAL A 230 6.48 1.11 -1.04
CA VAL A 230 5.87 -0.04 -0.34
C VAL A 230 4.41 -0.25 -0.75
N ASP A 231 3.85 -1.43 -0.47
CA ASP A 231 2.43 -1.72 -0.73
C ASP A 231 1.53 -1.05 0.35
N PRO A 232 0.47 -0.29 -0.02
CA PRO A 232 -0.40 0.42 0.93
C PRO A 232 -1.32 -0.51 1.73
N TYR A 233 -1.54 -1.73 1.26
CA TYR A 233 -2.52 -2.67 1.80
C TYR A 233 -1.90 -4.05 1.96
N GLN A 234 -2.27 -4.74 3.04
CA GLN A 234 -1.91 -6.15 3.25
C GLN A 234 -2.71 -7.07 2.33
N ALA A 235 -3.95 -6.68 2.02
CA ALA A 235 -4.83 -7.40 1.12
C ALA A 235 -5.88 -6.45 0.52
N ILE A 236 -6.29 -6.77 -0.70
CA ILE A 236 -7.44 -6.16 -1.38
C ILE A 236 -8.36 -7.31 -1.80
N GLY A 237 -9.63 -7.19 -1.45
CA GLY A 237 -10.70 -8.15 -1.66
C GLY A 237 -11.96 -7.43 -2.15
N VAL A 238 -13.12 -8.01 -1.84
CA VAL A 238 -14.40 -7.51 -2.32
C VAL A 238 -15.10 -6.73 -1.19
N PRO A 239 -15.56 -5.49 -1.45
CA PRO A 239 -16.46 -4.79 -0.55
C PRO A 239 -17.70 -5.61 -0.23
N GLN A 240 -18.19 -5.50 0.99
CA GLN A 240 -19.42 -6.16 1.41
C GLN A 240 -20.64 -5.33 1.00
N GLN A 241 -21.79 -5.99 0.89
CA GLN A 241 -23.06 -5.30 0.76
C GLN A 241 -23.41 -4.63 2.08
N GLN A 242 -23.88 -3.39 2.02
CA GLN A 242 -24.31 -2.68 3.22
C GLN A 242 -25.50 -3.39 3.86
N THR A 243 -25.48 -3.49 5.18
CA THR A 243 -26.58 -4.06 5.96
C THR A 243 -26.92 -3.11 7.11
N PRO A 244 -28.08 -3.26 7.78
CA PRO A 244 -28.43 -2.42 8.92
C PRO A 244 -27.45 -2.48 10.10
N SER A 245 -26.52 -3.44 10.14
CA SER A 245 -25.48 -3.52 11.19
C SER A 245 -24.30 -2.57 10.96
N TRP A 246 -24.26 -1.87 9.84
CA TRP A 246 -23.27 -0.83 9.56
C TRP A 246 -23.72 0.45 10.25
N THR A 247 -23.30 0.61 11.50
CA THR A 247 -23.60 1.78 12.32
C THR A 247 -22.45 2.06 13.28
N CYS A 248 -22.32 3.32 13.70
CA CYS A 248 -21.46 3.71 14.80
C CYS A 248 -22.20 3.66 16.16
N ASP A 249 -23.51 3.43 16.16
CA ASP A 249 -24.28 3.27 17.39
C ASP A 249 -23.76 2.10 18.23
N GLY A 250 -23.56 2.33 19.53
CA GLY A 250 -23.03 1.31 20.44
C GLY A 250 -21.52 1.05 20.28
N THR A 251 -20.82 1.91 19.54
CA THR A 251 -19.35 1.93 19.46
C THR A 251 -18.79 3.11 20.26
N PRO A 252 -17.47 3.18 20.52
CA PRO A 252 -16.89 4.31 21.22
C PRO A 252 -17.15 5.65 20.50
N ASP A 253 -17.51 6.66 21.30
CA ASP A 253 -17.65 8.06 20.89
C ASP A 253 -16.27 8.70 20.59
N PRO A 254 -16.21 9.86 19.91
CA PRO A 254 -14.96 10.57 19.64
C PRO A 254 -14.13 10.79 20.92
N GLY A 255 -12.84 10.46 20.85
CA GLY A 255 -11.87 10.47 21.95
C GLY A 255 -12.01 9.34 22.98
N ALA A 256 -13.06 8.51 22.90
CA ALA A 256 -13.31 7.45 23.87
C ALA A 256 -12.76 6.09 23.43
N ALA A 257 -12.63 5.16 24.37
CA ALA A 257 -12.31 3.75 24.11
C ALA A 257 -13.44 2.83 24.59
N CYS A 258 -13.45 1.58 24.12
CA CYS A 258 -14.37 0.57 24.65
C CYS A 258 -14.18 0.37 26.17
N GLY A 259 -15.25 -0.03 26.85
CA GLY A 259 -15.33 -0.14 28.30
C GLY A 259 -16.74 0.13 28.82
N GLY A 260 -17.01 -0.24 30.07
CA GLY A 260 -18.33 -0.07 30.68
C GLY A 260 -19.41 -0.89 29.97
N SER A 261 -20.31 -0.21 29.26
CA SER A 261 -21.37 -0.84 28.46
C SER A 261 -20.93 -1.26 27.05
N ILE A 262 -19.78 -0.80 26.58
CA ILE A 262 -19.24 -1.13 25.25
C ILE A 262 -18.21 -2.24 25.41
N THR A 263 -18.46 -3.39 24.80
CA THR A 263 -17.53 -4.53 24.83
C THR A 263 -16.38 -4.29 23.84
N CYS A 264 -15.15 -4.59 24.26
CA CYS A 264 -13.96 -4.50 23.40
C CYS A 264 -13.85 -5.70 22.46
N GLU A 265 -13.75 -5.43 21.16
CA GLU A 265 -13.54 -6.40 20.10
C GLU A 265 -12.04 -6.59 19.84
N THR A 266 -11.46 -7.68 20.35
CA THR A 266 -10.00 -7.89 20.28
C THR A 266 -9.56 -8.82 19.15
N GLY A 267 -10.50 -9.22 18.30
CA GLY A 267 -10.27 -10.19 17.23
C GLY A 267 -9.43 -9.66 16.06
N THR A 268 -9.35 -10.49 15.02
CA THR A 268 -8.97 -10.07 13.67
C THR A 268 -10.22 -10.15 12.81
N PRO A 269 -10.59 -9.10 12.04
CA PRO A 269 -11.79 -9.16 11.22
C PRO A 269 -11.72 -10.35 10.25
N THR A 270 -12.84 -11.06 10.08
CA THR A 270 -12.93 -12.12 9.08
C THR A 270 -12.93 -11.48 7.70
N PHE A 271 -11.76 -11.47 7.07
CA PHE A 271 -11.61 -11.04 5.70
C PHE A 271 -12.07 -12.17 4.77
N SER A 272 -13.24 -12.00 4.15
CA SER A 272 -13.75 -12.96 3.16
C SER A 272 -12.92 -12.83 1.89
N SER A 273 -11.91 -13.69 1.75
CA SER A 273 -11.17 -13.89 0.49
C SER A 273 -11.93 -14.78 -0.51
N THR A 274 -13.14 -15.22 -0.15
CA THR A 274 -13.92 -16.21 -0.92
C THR A 274 -14.84 -15.56 -1.95
N THR A 275 -14.26 -14.88 -2.93
CA THR A 275 -14.65 -14.89 -4.35
C THR A 275 -13.71 -13.96 -5.10
N THR A 276 -12.97 -14.49 -6.08
CA THR A 276 -12.43 -13.70 -7.19
C THR A 276 -13.59 -13.17 -8.02
N VAL A 277 -14.19 -12.05 -7.60
CA VAL A 277 -15.05 -11.21 -8.42
C VAL A 277 -14.64 -9.76 -8.18
N THR A 278 -13.84 -9.26 -9.13
CA THR A 278 -13.62 -7.86 -9.51
C THR A 278 -14.28 -6.79 -8.62
N GLY A 279 -13.50 -6.19 -7.72
CA GLY A 279 -13.58 -4.73 -7.53
C GLY A 279 -13.28 -4.01 -8.85
N PRO A 280 -13.22 -2.66 -8.91
CA PRO A 280 -12.64 -2.03 -10.09
C PRO A 280 -11.25 -2.66 -10.26
N THR A 281 -11.11 -3.48 -11.30
CA THR A 281 -9.88 -4.21 -11.58
C THR A 281 -8.83 -3.12 -11.73
N PRO A 282 -7.68 -3.15 -11.02
CA PRO A 282 -6.58 -2.28 -11.41
C PRO A 282 -6.38 -2.55 -12.88
N THR A 283 -6.69 -1.56 -13.71
CA THR A 283 -7.02 -1.82 -15.10
C THR A 283 -5.86 -2.56 -15.73
N ALA A 284 -6.14 -3.73 -16.32
CA ALA A 284 -5.11 -4.61 -16.84
C ALA A 284 -4.22 -3.79 -17.78
N THR A 285 -2.95 -3.67 -17.40
CA THR A 285 -1.96 -2.93 -18.16
C THR A 285 -1.28 -3.90 -19.09
N TYR A 286 -1.46 -3.71 -20.39
CA TYR A 286 -0.75 -4.47 -21.40
C TYR A 286 0.57 -3.75 -21.68
N ILE A 287 1.67 -4.48 -21.52
CA ILE A 287 3.01 -3.97 -21.74
C ILE A 287 3.46 -4.42 -23.13
N HIS A 288 3.74 -3.47 -24.02
CA HIS A 288 4.11 -3.74 -25.40
C HIS A 288 5.57 -3.33 -25.63
N PRO A 289 6.37 -4.13 -26.36
CA PRO A 289 7.62 -3.59 -26.89
C PRO A 289 7.30 -2.46 -27.87
N THR A 290 8.02 -1.35 -27.80
CA THR A 290 7.83 -0.22 -28.75
C THR A 290 8.02 -0.63 -30.22
N ALA A 291 8.78 -1.71 -30.46
CA ALA A 291 8.95 -2.32 -31.78
C ALA A 291 7.65 -2.89 -32.37
N SER A 292 6.65 -3.24 -31.55
CA SER A 292 5.31 -3.65 -32.02
C SER A 292 4.25 -3.53 -30.94
N ALA A 293 3.24 -2.69 -31.17
CA ALA A 293 2.06 -2.58 -30.33
C ALA A 293 1.11 -3.79 -30.44
N SER A 294 1.29 -4.69 -31.43
CA SER A 294 0.50 -5.92 -31.54
C SER A 294 1.01 -7.03 -30.62
N LYS A 295 2.14 -6.81 -29.95
CA LYS A 295 2.82 -7.78 -29.10
C LYS A 295 2.67 -7.39 -27.64
N CYS A 296 2.54 -8.39 -26.78
CA CYS A 296 2.28 -8.23 -25.36
C CYS A 296 3.30 -9.04 -24.55
N LEU A 297 3.81 -8.43 -23.49
CA LEU A 297 4.55 -9.12 -22.44
C LEU A 297 3.63 -10.16 -21.80
N THR A 298 4.02 -11.42 -21.86
CA THR A 298 3.17 -12.56 -21.56
C THR A 298 3.86 -13.48 -20.57
N ALA A 299 3.14 -13.95 -19.56
CA ALA A 299 3.60 -15.05 -18.73
C ALA A 299 3.10 -16.38 -19.33
N ALA A 300 4.02 -17.30 -19.62
CA ALA A 300 3.72 -18.56 -20.31
C ALA A 300 2.69 -19.43 -19.56
N SER A 301 2.65 -19.36 -18.23
CA SER A 301 1.63 -19.99 -17.39
C SER A 301 1.58 -19.36 -15.99
N ASN A 302 0.61 -19.76 -15.15
CA ASN A 302 0.50 -19.32 -13.75
C ASN A 302 1.22 -20.28 -12.77
N THR A 303 2.48 -20.61 -13.04
CA THR A 303 3.33 -21.40 -12.13
C THR A 303 4.59 -20.63 -11.80
N ASP A 304 5.12 -20.82 -10.58
CA ASP A 304 6.41 -20.25 -10.22
C ASP A 304 7.50 -20.79 -11.15
N GLY A 305 8.32 -19.88 -11.67
CA GLY A 305 9.33 -20.18 -12.68
C GLY A 305 8.81 -20.23 -14.11
N ALA A 306 7.54 -19.90 -14.36
CA ALA A 306 7.05 -19.75 -15.73
C ALA A 306 7.77 -18.60 -16.42
N ALA A 307 8.19 -18.84 -17.66
CA ALA A 307 8.90 -17.86 -18.46
C ALA A 307 8.05 -16.63 -18.76
N VAL A 308 8.70 -15.48 -18.88
CA VAL A 308 8.11 -14.27 -19.44
C VAL A 308 8.60 -14.10 -20.87
N GLU A 309 7.66 -13.97 -21.79
CA GLU A 309 7.89 -14.00 -23.23
C GLU A 309 7.05 -12.93 -23.96
N ILE A 310 7.34 -12.73 -25.24
CA ILE A 310 6.47 -11.97 -26.13
C ILE A 310 5.51 -12.90 -26.84
N GLU A 311 4.23 -12.53 -26.85
CA GLU A 311 3.20 -13.15 -27.68
C GLU A 311 2.39 -12.07 -28.41
N ASP A 312 1.60 -12.49 -29.41
CA ASP A 312 0.54 -11.64 -29.93
C ASP A 312 -0.44 -11.27 -28.81
N CYS A 313 -0.87 -10.02 -28.78
CA CYS A 313 -1.88 -9.58 -27.83
C CYS A 313 -3.21 -10.32 -28.09
N ILE A 314 -3.77 -10.90 -27.04
CA ILE A 314 -5.00 -11.68 -27.09
C ILE A 314 -6.18 -10.69 -27.13
N SER A 315 -6.94 -10.74 -28.23
CA SER A 315 -8.13 -9.91 -28.42
C SER A 315 -9.17 -10.16 -27.33
N GLY A 316 -9.65 -9.10 -26.66
CA GLY A 316 -10.58 -9.21 -25.53
C GLY A 316 -9.91 -9.38 -24.16
N GLY A 317 -8.57 -9.38 -24.12
CA GLY A 317 -7.78 -9.44 -22.91
C GLY A 317 -7.49 -10.86 -22.42
N SER A 318 -6.41 -11.01 -21.65
CA SER A 318 -6.01 -12.28 -21.04
C SER A 318 -5.32 -12.06 -19.70
N THR A 319 -5.59 -12.91 -18.71
CA THR A 319 -4.89 -12.90 -17.43
C THR A 319 -3.39 -13.19 -17.54
N SER A 320 -2.95 -13.80 -18.64
CA SER A 320 -1.53 -14.04 -18.95
C SER A 320 -0.81 -12.84 -19.58
N GLN A 321 -1.53 -11.77 -19.91
CA GLN A 321 -0.99 -10.55 -20.54
C GLN A 321 -1.39 -9.26 -19.81
N GLY A 322 -2.35 -9.35 -18.88
CA GLY A 322 -2.81 -8.25 -18.05
C GLY A 322 -1.94 -8.10 -16.81
N TRP A 323 -1.00 -7.16 -16.86
CA TRP A 323 -0.14 -6.83 -15.74
C TRP A 323 -0.78 -5.77 -14.85
N THR A 324 -0.43 -5.77 -13.58
CA THR A 324 -0.79 -4.74 -12.61
C THR A 324 0.48 -4.14 -12.03
N ILE A 325 0.62 -2.82 -12.14
CA ILE A 325 1.72 -2.08 -11.52
C ILE A 325 1.30 -1.78 -10.09
N SER A 326 1.99 -2.35 -9.10
CA SER A 326 1.68 -2.22 -7.67
C SER A 326 2.96 -1.83 -6.93
N GLY A 327 3.13 -0.54 -6.65
CA GLY A 327 4.39 -0.02 -6.09
C GLY A 327 5.56 -0.38 -7.00
N SER A 328 6.57 -1.06 -6.44
CA SER A 328 7.74 -1.56 -7.17
C SER A 328 7.52 -2.93 -7.82
N ASN A 329 6.33 -3.53 -7.80
CA ASN A 329 6.10 -4.85 -8.40
C ASN A 329 5.29 -4.75 -9.70
N LEU A 330 5.73 -5.50 -10.71
CA LEU A 330 4.92 -5.84 -11.88
C LEU A 330 4.20 -7.17 -11.61
N LYS A 331 2.94 -7.08 -11.18
CA LYS A 331 2.14 -8.23 -10.77
C LYS A 331 1.35 -8.80 -11.95
N ILE A 332 1.16 -10.12 -11.96
CA ILE A 332 0.34 -10.86 -12.92
C ILE A 332 -0.34 -12.04 -12.22
N PHE A 333 -1.48 -12.49 -12.72
CA PHE A 333 -2.31 -13.51 -12.07
C PHE A 333 -2.66 -13.19 -10.59
N GLY A 334 -2.64 -11.91 -10.22
CA GLY A 334 -2.89 -11.42 -8.86
C GLY A 334 -1.71 -11.59 -7.89
N THR A 335 -1.12 -12.79 -7.80
CA THR A 335 -0.12 -13.13 -6.77
C THR A 335 1.29 -13.36 -7.30
N LYS A 336 1.51 -13.26 -8.62
CA LYS A 336 2.82 -13.48 -9.24
C LYS A 336 3.44 -12.14 -9.61
N CYS A 337 4.75 -12.07 -9.54
CA CYS A 337 5.53 -10.89 -9.83
C CYS A 337 6.54 -11.22 -10.93
N LEU A 338 6.82 -10.26 -11.82
CA LEU A 338 7.98 -10.32 -12.71
C LEU A 338 9.23 -10.46 -11.84
N ASP A 339 10.06 -11.45 -12.15
CA ASP A 339 11.15 -11.90 -11.29
C ASP A 339 12.39 -12.16 -12.14
N VAL A 340 13.54 -11.66 -11.70
CA VAL A 340 14.84 -12.05 -12.25
C VAL A 340 15.16 -13.44 -11.77
N THR A 341 15.28 -14.40 -12.70
CA THR A 341 15.49 -15.82 -12.37
C THR A 341 16.70 -15.99 -11.44
N ASN A 342 16.44 -16.52 -10.24
CA ASN A 342 17.41 -16.72 -9.15
C ASN A 342 18.15 -15.44 -8.69
N GLY A 343 17.68 -14.25 -9.06
CA GLY A 343 18.35 -12.98 -8.77
C GLY A 343 19.72 -12.84 -9.45
N ALA A 344 19.96 -13.57 -10.54
CA ALA A 344 21.24 -13.51 -11.23
C ALA A 344 21.39 -12.17 -11.97
N THR A 345 22.54 -11.53 -11.81
CA THR A 345 22.82 -10.18 -12.33
C THR A 345 23.50 -10.15 -13.70
N ALA A 346 23.74 -11.32 -14.30
CA ALA A 346 24.39 -11.42 -15.59
C ALA A 346 23.44 -11.01 -16.73
N ASP A 347 23.95 -10.22 -17.67
CA ASP A 347 23.25 -9.90 -18.91
C ASP A 347 22.81 -11.18 -19.64
N GLY A 348 21.56 -11.19 -20.10
CA GLY A 348 20.93 -12.35 -20.71
C GLY A 348 20.20 -13.28 -19.74
N THR A 349 20.25 -13.01 -18.42
CA THR A 349 19.43 -13.74 -17.44
C THR A 349 17.95 -13.57 -17.80
N LYS A 350 17.25 -14.70 -17.97
CA LYS A 350 15.84 -14.69 -18.39
C LYS A 350 14.93 -14.27 -17.24
N LEU A 351 13.87 -13.56 -17.60
CA LEU A 351 12.81 -13.22 -16.66
C LEU A 351 11.81 -14.36 -16.55
N GLN A 352 11.32 -14.55 -15.33
CA GLN A 352 10.28 -15.49 -15.00
C GLN A 352 9.19 -14.74 -14.21
N ILE A 353 8.11 -15.44 -13.92
CA ILE A 353 7.21 -15.04 -12.84
C ILE A 353 7.46 -15.90 -11.61
N TRP A 354 7.29 -15.30 -10.44
CA TRP A 354 7.36 -16.00 -9.17
C TRP A 354 6.34 -15.44 -8.19
N THR A 355 5.93 -16.21 -7.19
CA THR A 355 5.06 -15.72 -6.12
C THR A 355 5.66 -14.43 -5.53
N CYS A 356 4.84 -13.37 -5.49
CA CYS A 356 5.26 -12.09 -4.95
C CYS A 356 5.68 -12.24 -3.50
N ALA A 357 6.87 -11.76 -3.16
CA ALA A 357 7.41 -11.80 -1.81
C ALA A 357 7.83 -10.39 -1.37
N SER A 358 7.32 -9.95 -0.21
CA SER A 358 7.67 -8.65 0.35
C SER A 358 9.17 -8.52 0.57
N GLY A 359 9.76 -7.41 0.11
CA GLY A 359 11.20 -7.14 0.21
C GLY A 359 12.09 -7.96 -0.74
N ASN A 360 11.53 -8.78 -1.64
CA ASN A 360 12.33 -9.54 -2.60
C ASN A 360 12.86 -8.61 -3.70
N THR A 361 14.17 -8.33 -3.66
CA THR A 361 14.85 -7.44 -4.60
C THR A 361 14.75 -7.89 -6.06
N ASN A 362 14.58 -9.19 -6.32
CA ASN A 362 14.49 -9.74 -7.68
C ASN A 362 13.18 -9.36 -8.39
N GLN A 363 12.21 -8.83 -7.63
CA GLN A 363 10.86 -8.52 -8.10
C GLN A 363 10.56 -7.02 -8.11
N MET A 364 11.57 -6.19 -7.84
CA MET A 364 11.42 -4.75 -7.72
C MET A 364 11.79 -4.04 -9.02
N TRP A 365 10.84 -3.36 -9.64
CA TRP A 365 10.95 -2.70 -10.93
C TRP A 365 10.51 -1.25 -10.81
N ALA A 366 11.09 -0.39 -11.62
CA ALA A 366 10.67 1.00 -11.78
C ALA A 366 10.57 1.35 -13.26
N PHE A 367 9.71 2.32 -13.59
CA PHE A 367 9.67 2.90 -14.93
C PHE A 367 10.57 4.13 -14.98
N SER A 368 11.47 4.15 -15.96
CA SER A 368 12.33 5.31 -16.27
C SER A 368 12.09 5.72 -17.71
N GLY A 369 11.14 6.63 -17.91
CA GLY A 369 10.55 6.88 -19.22
C GLY A 369 9.82 5.63 -19.73
N SER A 370 10.13 5.18 -20.95
CA SER A 370 9.62 3.93 -21.52
C SER A 370 10.45 2.69 -21.17
N ALA A 371 11.55 2.82 -20.41
CA ALA A 371 12.31 1.66 -19.94
C ALA A 371 11.77 1.13 -18.61
N ILE A 372 11.86 -0.19 -18.42
CA ILE A 372 11.58 -0.85 -17.14
C ILE A 372 12.92 -1.23 -16.53
N THR A 373 13.29 -0.60 -15.41
CA THR A 373 14.59 -0.78 -14.75
C THR A 373 14.45 -1.70 -13.54
N TRP A 374 15.42 -2.58 -13.34
CA TRP A 374 15.50 -3.39 -12.13
C TRP A 374 15.99 -2.51 -10.96
N THR A 375 15.16 -2.32 -9.94
CA THR A 375 15.43 -1.39 -8.84
C THR A 375 16.70 -1.78 -8.09
N GLY A 376 17.57 -0.80 -7.84
CA GLY A 376 18.87 -1.00 -7.20
C GLY A 376 19.95 -1.60 -8.10
N HIS A 377 19.66 -1.79 -9.39
CA HIS A 377 20.57 -2.39 -10.38
C HIS A 377 20.66 -1.51 -11.64
N SER A 378 21.69 -1.74 -12.45
CA SER A 378 21.91 -1.03 -13.73
C SER A 378 21.37 -1.82 -14.94
N SER A 379 20.38 -2.69 -14.70
CA SER A 379 19.81 -3.58 -15.72
C SER A 379 18.36 -3.25 -16.01
N CYS A 380 17.95 -3.45 -17.26
CA CYS A 380 16.64 -3.13 -17.79
C CYS A 380 15.97 -4.40 -18.34
N VAL A 381 14.65 -4.40 -18.36
CA VAL A 381 13.87 -5.41 -19.09
C VAL A 381 14.16 -5.26 -20.58
N ASP A 382 14.65 -6.32 -21.19
CA ASP A 382 15.23 -6.35 -22.52
C ASP A 382 14.52 -7.39 -23.38
N LEU A 383 14.02 -6.94 -24.53
CA LEU A 383 13.51 -7.80 -25.58
C LEU A 383 14.71 -8.49 -26.23
N THR A 384 14.89 -9.78 -25.95
CA THR A 384 16.06 -10.55 -26.44
C THR A 384 16.22 -10.38 -27.95
N ASP A 385 17.40 -9.90 -28.35
CA ASP A 385 17.79 -9.60 -29.74
C ASP A 385 16.85 -8.64 -30.49
N GLY A 386 15.97 -7.91 -29.78
CA GLY A 386 14.92 -7.07 -30.36
C GLY A 386 13.85 -7.84 -31.14
N SER A 387 13.81 -9.17 -31.01
CA SER A 387 12.90 -10.02 -31.79
C SER A 387 11.46 -9.94 -31.27
N THR A 388 10.52 -9.67 -32.16
CA THR A 388 9.07 -9.65 -31.87
C THR A 388 8.37 -10.97 -32.20
N ALA A 389 9.13 -12.05 -32.45
CA ALA A 389 8.55 -13.37 -32.67
C ALA A 389 7.85 -13.89 -31.40
N ASN A 390 6.73 -14.59 -31.57
CA ASN A 390 6.05 -15.27 -30.46
C ASN A 390 6.99 -16.29 -29.80
N GLY A 391 6.90 -16.41 -28.48
CA GLY A 391 7.78 -17.22 -27.65
C GLY A 391 9.18 -16.64 -27.43
N ASN A 392 9.47 -15.42 -27.90
CA ASN A 392 10.76 -14.80 -27.61
C ASN A 392 10.83 -14.47 -26.11
N LEU A 393 11.78 -15.09 -25.41
CA LEU A 393 11.95 -14.92 -23.97
C LEU A 393 12.49 -13.54 -23.64
N ILE A 394 12.00 -12.95 -22.56
CA ILE A 394 12.49 -11.68 -22.04
C ILE A 394 13.68 -11.92 -21.12
N GLN A 395 14.61 -10.98 -21.12
CA GLN A 395 15.80 -11.03 -20.29
C GLN A 395 16.04 -9.72 -19.57
N ILE A 396 16.98 -9.72 -18.64
CA ILE A 396 17.64 -8.48 -18.23
C ILE A 396 18.88 -8.24 -19.09
N TRP A 397 19.18 -6.98 -19.31
CA TRP A 397 20.45 -6.53 -19.89
C TRP A 397 20.83 -5.17 -19.32
N THR A 398 22.11 -4.85 -19.28
CA THR A 398 22.62 -3.51 -18.91
C THR A 398 21.78 -2.43 -19.61
N CYS A 399 21.28 -1.46 -18.83
CA CYS A 399 20.45 -0.39 -19.36
C CYS A 399 21.24 0.46 -20.37
N THR A 400 20.89 0.31 -21.64
CA THR A 400 21.38 1.15 -22.74
C THR A 400 20.32 2.13 -23.20
N PHE A 401 19.06 1.91 -22.78
CA PHE A 401 17.88 2.60 -23.27
C PHE A 401 17.72 2.48 -24.80
N GLY A 402 18.30 1.44 -25.39
CA GLY A 402 18.14 1.11 -26.81
C GLY A 402 16.72 0.65 -27.16
N PRO A 403 16.38 0.54 -28.47
CA PRO A 403 15.01 0.25 -28.92
C PRO A 403 14.41 -1.04 -28.34
N ASN A 404 15.23 -2.05 -28.06
CA ASN A 404 14.80 -3.33 -27.49
C ASN A 404 14.56 -3.28 -25.96
N GLN A 405 14.80 -2.14 -25.30
CA GLN A 405 14.54 -1.91 -23.87
C GLN A 405 13.42 -0.90 -23.64
N GLN A 406 12.69 -0.53 -24.69
CA GLN A 406 11.61 0.46 -24.64
C GLN A 406 10.25 -0.23 -24.73
N TRP A 407 9.40 0.10 -23.77
CA TRP A 407 8.10 -0.50 -23.52
C TRP A 407 7.02 0.59 -23.46
N THR A 408 5.86 0.29 -24.02
CA THR A 408 4.67 1.14 -23.93
C THR A 408 3.56 0.41 -23.19
N GLN A 409 2.64 1.16 -22.62
CA GLN A 409 1.55 0.63 -21.82
C GLN A 409 0.22 1.00 -22.45
N THR A 410 -0.69 0.04 -22.52
CA THR A 410 -2.10 0.35 -22.77
C THR A 410 -2.95 -0.16 -21.62
N ILE A 411 -3.93 0.66 -21.25
CA ILE A 411 -4.94 0.36 -20.26
C ILE A 411 -6.08 -0.32 -21.04
N GLY A 412 -6.42 -1.57 -20.71
CA GLY A 412 -7.50 -2.28 -21.43
C GLY A 412 -8.71 -2.66 -20.60
#